data_AF-A0A396ZBR6-F1
#
_entry.id   AF-A0A396ZBR6-F1
#
_cell.length_a   1.000
_cell.length_b   1.000
_cell.length_c   1.000
_cell.angle_alpha   90.00
_cell.angle_beta   90.00
_cell.angle_gamma   90.00
#
_symmetry.space_group_name_H-M   'P 1'
#
loop_
_entity.id
_entity.type
_entity.pdbx_description
1 polymer ?
#
loop_
_entity_poly.entity_id
_entity_poly.type
_entity_poly.pdbx_seq_one_letter_code
_entity_poly.pdbx_strand_id
1 'polypeptide(L)'
;MFQRKFFLSILLFLIFQCSSQKTTITDGDVKRVLERVSIARINANLKATAGKSAPNDLTFFLEACSVYRLDPDKVLERLKEKSPALFEALNKEYEK
;
A
#
# COMPACT_ATOMS: atom_id res chain seq x y z
N MET A 1 27.17 21.14 -26.90
CA MET A 1 26.46 21.60 -25.68
C MET A 1 25.21 20.77 -25.30
N PHE A 2 24.71 19.88 -26.17
CA PHE A 2 23.48 19.10 -25.95
C PHE A 2 23.66 17.86 -25.04
N GLN A 3 24.80 17.17 -25.17
CA GLN A 3 25.15 15.97 -24.41
C GLN A 3 25.25 16.20 -22.88
N ARG A 4 25.73 17.38 -22.46
CA ARG A 4 25.87 17.74 -21.04
C ARG A 4 24.52 17.90 -20.33
N LYS A 5 23.50 18.39 -21.03
CA LYS A 5 22.15 18.54 -20.48
C LYS A 5 21.39 17.21 -20.40
N PHE A 6 21.65 16.32 -21.35
CA PHE A 6 21.07 14.97 -21.37
C PHE A 6 21.58 14.12 -20.20
N PHE A 7 22.89 14.15 -19.94
CA PHE A 7 23.49 13.48 -18.78
C PHE A 7 22.98 14.03 -17.45
N LEU A 8 22.78 15.36 -17.35
CA LEU A 8 22.23 15.97 -16.14
C LEU A 8 20.78 15.54 -15.90
N SER A 9 19.99 15.36 -16.98
CA SER A 9 18.61 14.89 -16.90
C SER A 9 18.52 13.43 -16.44
N ILE A 10 19.41 12.55 -16.93
CA ILE A 10 19.49 11.15 -16.50
C ILE A 10 19.93 11.07 -15.02
N LEU A 11 20.90 11.90 -14.62
CA LEU A 11 21.35 11.98 -13.24
C LEU A 11 20.21 12.42 -12.32
N LEU A 12 19.38 13.39 -12.74
CA LEU A 12 18.22 13.86 -11.97
C LEU A 12 17.14 12.77 -11.81
N PHE A 13 16.89 11.95 -12.84
CA PHE A 13 15.93 10.85 -12.76
C PHE A 13 16.39 9.72 -11.82
N LEU A 14 17.71 9.47 -11.71
CA LEU A 14 18.27 8.45 -10.82
C LEU A 14 18.10 8.80 -9.33
N ILE A 15 18.13 10.09 -8.97
CA ILE A 15 17.95 10.53 -7.57
C ILE A 15 16.51 10.33 -7.07
N PHE A 16 15.52 10.29 -7.97
CA PHE A 16 14.11 10.06 -7.61
C PHE A 16 13.78 8.58 -7.35
N GLN A 17 14.65 7.64 -7.72
CA GLN A 17 14.39 6.20 -7.57
C GLN A 17 14.89 5.62 -6.23
N CYS A 18 15.46 6.44 -5.34
CA CYS A 18 16.25 5.94 -4.22
C CYS A 18 15.68 6.28 -2.82
N SER A 19 14.38 6.11 -2.61
CA SER A 19 13.84 6.00 -1.25
C SER A 19 13.62 4.53 -0.93
N SER A 20 14.53 3.93 -0.17
CA SER A 20 14.41 2.53 0.28
C SER A 20 13.05 2.28 0.90
N GLN A 21 12.39 1.20 0.49
CA GLN A 21 11.19 0.71 1.15
C GLN A 21 11.53 0.40 2.61
N LYS A 22 10.62 0.74 3.53
CA LYS A 22 10.88 0.58 4.96
C LYS A 22 10.89 -0.92 5.28
N THR A 23 12.06 -1.46 5.61
CA THR A 23 12.25 -2.90 5.84
C THR A 23 11.78 -3.37 7.21
N THR A 24 11.65 -2.45 8.18
CA THR A 24 11.15 -2.71 9.54
C THR A 24 9.76 -2.12 9.72
N ILE A 25 8.76 -3.00 9.81
CA ILE A 25 7.36 -2.62 10.06
C ILE A 25 7.15 -2.48 11.56
N THR A 26 6.75 -1.29 12.01
CA THR A 26 6.43 -1.03 13.42
C THR A 26 4.93 -1.19 13.68
N ASP A 27 4.55 -1.39 14.94
CA ASP A 27 3.14 -1.46 15.34
C ASP A 27 2.33 -0.21 14.94
N GLY A 28 2.98 0.96 14.90
CA GLY A 28 2.38 2.19 14.42
C GLY A 28 2.08 2.19 12.92
N ASP A 29 2.92 1.53 12.12
CA ASP A 29 2.71 1.40 10.67
C ASP A 29 1.53 0.47 10.39
N VAL A 30 1.45 -0.66 11.09
CA VAL A 30 0.33 -1.61 10.99
C VAL A 30 -0.99 -0.92 11.37
N LYS A 31 -0.99 -0.13 12.45
CA LYS A 31 -2.17 0.63 12.86
C LYS A 31 -2.63 1.61 11.78
N ARG A 32 -1.70 2.35 11.16
CA ARG A 32 -2.01 3.28 10.06
C ARG A 32 -2.59 2.59 8.84
N VAL A 33 -2.04 1.42 8.47
CA VAL A 33 -2.59 0.61 7.37
C VAL A 33 -4.01 0.17 7.69
N LEU A 34 -4.26 -0.36 8.89
CA LEU A 34 -5.59 -0.78 9.34
C LEU A 34 -6.61 0.37 9.33
N GLU A 35 -6.22 1.53 9.85
CA GLU A 35 -7.08 2.73 9.85
C GLU A 35 -7.43 3.15 8.42
N ARG A 36 -6.43 3.20 7.53
CA ARG A 36 -6.63 3.61 6.14
C ARG A 36 -7.52 2.63 5.37
N VAL A 37 -7.30 1.32 5.52
CA VAL A 37 -8.15 0.27 4.93
C VAL A 37 -9.58 0.38 5.44
N SER A 38 -9.77 0.59 6.75
CA SER A 38 -11.10 0.73 7.35
C SER A 38 -11.85 1.95 6.82
N ILE A 39 -11.17 3.10 6.72
CA ILE A 39 -11.73 4.33 6.16
C ILE A 39 -12.08 4.14 4.67
N ALA A 40 -11.18 3.50 3.91
CA ALA A 40 -11.40 3.27 2.48
C ALA A 40 -12.60 2.35 2.22
N ARG A 41 -12.74 1.27 3.01
CA ARG A 41 -13.89 0.37 2.97
C ARG A 41 -15.20 1.09 3.32
N ILE A 42 -15.22 1.89 4.39
CA ILE A 42 -16.41 2.68 4.76
C ILE A 42 -16.77 3.66 3.64
N ASN A 43 -15.79 4.40 3.12
CA ASN A 43 -16.00 5.34 2.02
C ASN A 43 -16.50 4.64 0.75
N ALA A 44 -15.99 3.45 0.44
CA ALA A 44 -16.45 2.66 -0.68
C ALA A 44 -17.89 2.21 -0.49
N ASN A 45 -18.27 1.74 0.70
CA ASN A 45 -19.64 1.35 1.02
C ASN A 45 -20.60 2.54 0.99
N LEU A 46 -20.18 3.73 1.45
CA LEU A 46 -20.99 4.95 1.37
C LEU A 46 -21.15 5.43 -0.09
N LYS A 47 -20.11 5.27 -0.91
CA LYS A 47 -20.10 5.61 -2.35
C LYS A 47 -20.68 4.53 -3.24
N ALA A 48 -21.04 3.36 -2.69
CA ALA A 48 -21.74 2.29 -3.39
C ALA A 48 -23.21 2.67 -3.61
N THR A 49 -23.43 3.84 -4.22
CA THR A 49 -24.73 4.26 -4.73
C THR A 49 -24.88 3.61 -6.11
N ALA A 50 -25.77 2.61 -6.18
CA ALA A 50 -26.30 1.98 -7.40
C ALA A 50 -25.27 1.61 -8.50
N GLY A 51 -24.73 0.38 -8.41
CA GLY A 51 -24.32 -0.38 -9.61
C GLY A 51 -22.82 -0.55 -9.88
N LYS A 52 -21.92 0.04 -9.09
CA LYS A 52 -20.47 -0.25 -9.18
C LYS A 52 -20.07 -1.20 -8.06
N SER A 53 -19.41 -2.31 -8.42
CA SER A 53 -18.83 -3.24 -7.45
C SER A 53 -17.90 -2.48 -6.52
N ALA A 54 -18.05 -2.69 -5.20
CA ALA A 54 -17.12 -2.13 -4.24
C ALA A 54 -15.69 -2.62 -4.57
N PRO A 55 -14.67 -1.75 -4.49
CA PRO A 55 -13.28 -2.17 -4.61
C PRO A 55 -12.96 -3.18 -3.50
N ASN A 56 -12.07 -4.12 -3.80
CA ASN A 56 -11.78 -5.22 -2.90
C ASN A 56 -10.86 -4.77 -1.74
N ASP A 57 -10.91 -5.49 -0.62
CA ASP A 57 -10.09 -5.16 0.56
C ASP A 57 -8.59 -5.23 0.26
N LEU A 58 -8.18 -6.15 -0.62
CA LEU A 58 -6.82 -6.23 -1.14
C LEU A 58 -6.38 -4.93 -1.83
N THR A 59 -7.26 -4.29 -2.60
CA THR A 59 -6.93 -3.04 -3.29
C THR A 59 -6.66 -1.93 -2.29
N PHE A 60 -7.48 -1.82 -1.24
CA PHE A 60 -7.25 -0.83 -0.18
C PHE A 60 -5.98 -1.11 0.62
N PHE A 61 -5.67 -2.37 0.86
CA PHE A 61 -4.45 -2.79 1.53
C PHE A 61 -3.19 -2.41 0.73
N LEU A 62 -3.16 -2.74 -0.56
CA LEU A 62 -2.04 -2.39 -1.45
C LEU A 62 -1.88 -0.88 -1.60
N GLU A 63 -3.00 -0.13 -1.69
CA GLU A 63 -2.96 1.32 -1.70
C GLU A 63 -2.35 1.86 -0.40
N ALA A 64 -2.76 1.34 0.76
CA ALA A 64 -2.21 1.75 2.05
C ALA A 64 -0.71 1.46 2.17
N CYS A 65 -0.26 0.27 1.75
CA CYS A 65 1.16 -0.08 1.72
C CYS A 65 1.95 0.83 0.76
N SER A 66 1.39 1.15 -0.41
CA SER A 66 2.00 2.07 -1.38
C SER A 66 2.13 3.50 -0.82
N VAL A 67 1.08 4.02 -0.17
CA VAL A 67 1.07 5.37 0.41
C VAL A 67 2.11 5.51 1.50
N TYR A 68 2.27 4.49 2.34
CA TYR A 68 3.24 4.50 3.44
C TYR A 68 4.61 3.93 3.06
N ARG A 69 4.82 3.55 1.78
CA ARG A 69 6.05 2.92 1.27
C ARG A 69 6.48 1.71 2.12
N LEU A 70 5.49 0.91 2.51
CA LEU A 70 5.69 -0.31 3.28
C LEU A 70 5.77 -1.50 2.34
N ASP A 71 6.48 -2.53 2.79
CA ASP A 71 6.54 -3.83 2.14
C ASP A 71 5.23 -4.60 2.46
N PRO A 72 4.39 -4.90 1.46
CA PRO A 72 3.10 -5.56 1.68
C PRO A 72 3.22 -6.91 2.37
N ASP A 73 4.24 -7.72 2.03
CA ASP A 73 4.42 -9.06 2.57
C ASP A 73 4.73 -8.98 4.07
N LYS A 74 5.62 -8.07 4.45
CA LYS A 74 5.97 -7.84 5.86
C LYS A 74 4.82 -7.25 6.65
N VAL A 75 4.00 -6.39 6.04
CA VAL A 75 2.81 -5.86 6.72
C VAL A 75 1.78 -6.98 6.90
N LEU A 76 1.60 -7.85 5.91
CA LEU A 76 0.69 -8.99 5.98
C LEU A 76 1.08 -9.97 7.11
N GLU A 77 2.37 -10.29 7.23
CA GLU A 77 2.90 -11.10 8.35
C GLU A 77 2.58 -10.48 9.72
N ARG A 78 2.80 -9.17 9.88
CA ARG A 78 2.48 -8.45 11.13
C ARG A 78 0.97 -8.32 11.36
N LEU A 79 0.18 -8.28 10.29
CA LEU A 79 -1.28 -8.23 10.35
C LEU A 79 -1.86 -9.49 10.98
N LYS A 80 -1.24 -10.66 10.73
CA LYS A 80 -1.63 -11.95 11.32
C LYS A 80 -1.69 -11.90 12.85
N GLU A 81 -0.76 -11.18 13.48
CA GLU A 81 -0.68 -11.03 14.93
C GLU A 81 -1.71 -10.03 15.49
N LYS A 82 -2.00 -8.95 14.76
CA LYS A 82 -2.86 -7.85 15.24
C LYS A 82 -4.33 -7.98 14.85
N SER A 83 -4.62 -8.55 13.68
CA SER A 83 -5.97 -8.69 13.15
C SER A 83 -6.06 -9.96 12.26
N PRO A 84 -6.22 -11.15 12.87
CA PRO A 84 -6.24 -12.41 12.13
C PRO A 84 -7.42 -12.49 11.14
N ALA A 85 -8.56 -11.87 11.46
CA ALA A 85 -9.74 -11.85 10.59
C ALA A 85 -9.48 -11.07 9.28
N LEU A 86 -8.82 -9.91 9.36
CA LEU A 86 -8.46 -9.15 8.17
C LEU A 86 -7.34 -9.83 7.40
N PHE A 87 -6.37 -10.43 8.10
CA PHE A 87 -5.32 -11.23 7.49
C PHE A 87 -5.90 -12.38 6.67
N GLU A 88 -6.85 -13.14 7.21
CA GLU A 88 -7.45 -14.27 6.48
C GLU A 88 -8.23 -13.81 5.24
N ALA A 89 -8.95 -12.68 5.34
CA ALA A 89 -9.65 -12.08 4.22
C ALA A 89 -8.67 -11.65 3.10
N LEU A 90 -7.56 -10.99 3.48
CA LEU A 90 -6.54 -10.53 2.53
C LEU A 90 -5.74 -11.71 1.95
N ASN A 91 -5.35 -12.70 2.76
CA ASN A 91 -4.50 -13.82 2.31
C ASN A 91 -5.19 -14.66 1.24
N LYS A 92 -6.51 -14.89 1.37
CA LYS A 92 -7.31 -15.60 0.35
C LYS A 92 -7.33 -14.90 -1.01
N GLU A 93 -7.12 -13.60 -1.03
CA GLU A 93 -7.12 -12.78 -2.25
C GLU A 93 -5.71 -12.52 -2.75
N TYR A 94 -4.72 -12.50 -1.86
CA TYR A 94 -3.31 -12.24 -2.17
C TYR A 94 -2.61 -13.43 -2.82
N GLU A 95 -2.97 -14.67 -2.44
CA GLU A 95 -2.40 -15.90 -3.01
C GLU A 95 -3.07 -16.36 -4.33
N LYS A 96 -4.03 -15.59 -4.83
CA LYS A 96 -4.89 -15.96 -5.97
C LYS A 96 -4.37 -15.36 -7.28
#